data_AF-A0A7Z0Q483-F1
#
_entry.id   AF-A0A7Z0Q483-F1
#
_cell.length_a   1.000
_cell.length_b   1.000
_cell.length_c   1.000
_cell.angle_alpha   90.00
_cell.angle_beta   90.00
_cell.angle_gamma   90.00
#
_symmetry.space_group_name_H-M   'P 1'
#
loop_
_entity.id
_entity.type
_entity.pdbx_description
1 polymer ?
#
loop_
_entity_poly.entity_id
_entity_poly.type
_entity_poly.pdbx_seq_one_letter_code
_entity_poly.pdbx_strand_id
1 'polypeptide(L)'
;MNRGGPVGPTWRKPSPLGFGAAVDAVTNVAAPLLAGFSVAAIGVVGADSDKFRWPGPSLLCLTVSALLFVTCVQFGFHARRHLYSYADLTAWWTEEELADDDRRRLLRAEQHHNFDLWDRWRGLAYVAYSGGLVVLWTGVALVLVPPGPGTASGAAFRWAACAVAACAAVGEVVWSTYEPLRRRLDRRRLLRGNP
;
A
#
# COMPACT_ATOMS: atom_id res chain seq x y z
N MET A 1 -7.88 46.00 13.44
CA MET A 1 -8.89 45.25 12.65
C MET A 1 -8.49 43.79 12.62
N ASN A 2 -9.20 42.97 13.39
CA ASN A 2 -8.88 41.56 13.62
C ASN A 2 -9.57 40.71 12.52
N ARG A 3 -8.85 40.31 11.47
CA ARG A 3 -9.37 39.40 10.44
C ARG A 3 -8.98 37.98 10.82
N GLY A 4 -9.88 37.30 11.54
CA GLY A 4 -9.81 35.86 11.75
C GLY A 4 -9.94 35.14 10.41
N GLY A 5 -8.80 34.90 9.75
CA GLY A 5 -8.71 33.92 8.67
C GLY A 5 -8.91 32.51 9.22
N PRO A 6 -9.30 31.53 8.38
CA PRO A 6 -9.58 30.17 8.83
C PRO A 6 -8.37 29.60 9.58
N VAL A 7 -8.62 29.04 10.77
CA VAL A 7 -7.62 28.50 11.72
C VAL A 7 -7.11 27.13 11.25
N GLY A 8 -6.68 27.04 9.99
CA GLY A 8 -6.10 25.86 9.37
C GLY A 8 -4.63 26.11 9.01
N PRO A 9 -3.81 25.05 8.88
CA PRO A 9 -2.43 25.22 8.43
C PRO A 9 -2.43 25.88 7.04
N THR A 10 -1.60 26.92 6.89
CA THR A 10 -1.46 27.72 5.65
C THR A 10 -1.04 26.89 4.43
N TRP A 11 -0.46 25.72 4.68
CA TRP A 11 -0.03 24.73 3.69
C TRP A 11 -0.67 23.39 4.01
N ARG A 12 -1.08 22.66 2.96
CA ARG A 12 -1.75 21.37 3.12
C ARG A 12 -0.74 20.34 3.64
N LYS A 13 -1.20 19.47 4.54
CA LYS A 13 -0.36 18.47 5.20
C LYS A 13 -0.99 17.08 5.12
N PRO A 14 -0.18 16.00 5.07
CA PRO A 14 -0.68 14.66 5.29
C PRO A 14 -1.36 14.55 6.65
N SER A 15 -2.48 13.85 6.70
CA SER A 15 -3.15 13.49 7.96
C SER A 15 -3.41 11.99 7.95
N PRO A 16 -2.92 11.22 8.93
CA PRO A 16 -2.02 11.63 10.03
C PRO A 16 -0.64 12.15 9.55
N LEU A 17 0.08 12.90 10.40
CA LEU A 17 1.36 13.53 10.01
C LEU A 17 2.43 12.50 9.58
N GLY A 18 2.50 11.35 10.26
CA GLY A 18 3.43 10.27 9.92
C GLY A 18 3.05 9.46 8.67
N PHE A 19 1.92 9.76 8.04
CA PHE A 19 1.36 8.93 6.98
C PHE A 19 2.22 8.95 5.70
N GLY A 20 2.84 10.09 5.37
CA GLY A 20 3.78 10.17 4.25
C GLY A 20 4.98 9.23 4.43
N ALA A 21 5.60 9.27 5.61
CA ALA A 21 6.72 8.39 5.94
C ALA A 21 6.32 6.90 5.96
N ALA A 22 5.10 6.59 6.42
CA ALA A 22 4.57 5.23 6.39
C ALA A 22 4.39 4.72 4.95
N VAL A 23 3.88 5.54 4.04
CA VAL A 23 3.77 5.20 2.61
C VAL A 23 5.17 4.94 2.04
N ASP A 24 6.14 5.80 2.31
CA ASP A 24 7.52 5.63 1.84
C ASP A 24 8.17 4.33 2.36
N ALA A 25 7.95 3.99 3.64
CA ALA A 25 8.46 2.75 4.21
C ALA A 25 7.86 1.51 3.54
N VAL A 26 6.54 1.53 3.29
CA VAL A 26 5.85 0.42 2.63
C VAL A 26 6.35 0.26 1.18
N THR A 27 6.47 1.35 0.43
CA THR A 27 6.78 1.29 -1.00
C THR A 27 8.27 1.10 -1.28
N ASN A 28 9.17 1.54 -0.40
CA ASN A 28 10.62 1.46 -0.63
C ASN A 28 11.31 0.34 0.16
N VAL A 29 10.67 -0.22 1.19
CA VAL A 29 11.26 -1.27 2.02
C VAL A 29 10.43 -2.55 1.97
N ALA A 30 9.17 -2.49 2.41
CA ALA A 30 8.36 -3.70 2.57
C ALA A 30 8.00 -4.37 1.24
N ALA A 31 7.50 -3.60 0.26
CA ALA A 31 7.09 -4.15 -1.02
C ALA A 31 8.24 -4.80 -1.81
N PRO A 32 9.44 -4.19 -1.95
CA PRO A 32 10.58 -4.84 -2.59
C PRO A 32 11.01 -6.14 -1.90
N LEU A 33 11.03 -6.18 -0.56
CA LEU A 33 11.39 -7.39 0.19
C LEU A 33 10.40 -8.53 -0.06
N LEU A 34 9.10 -8.24 -0.05
CA LEU A 34 8.05 -9.23 -0.32
C LEU A 34 8.04 -9.67 -1.79
N ALA A 35 8.38 -8.77 -2.72
CA ALA A 35 8.60 -9.13 -4.12
C ALA A 35 9.77 -10.11 -4.25
N GLY A 36 10.90 -9.81 -3.61
CA GLY A 36 12.07 -10.70 -3.59
C GLY A 36 11.76 -12.06 -2.98
N PHE A 37 11.03 -12.11 -1.86
CA PHE A 37 10.54 -13.36 -1.27
C PHE A 37 9.66 -14.15 -2.24
N SER A 38 8.71 -13.47 -2.91
CA SER A 38 7.82 -14.10 -3.89
C SER A 38 8.63 -14.75 -5.02
N VAL A 39 9.64 -14.05 -5.55
CA VAL A 39 10.54 -14.57 -6.60
C VAL A 39 11.40 -15.74 -6.10
N ALA A 40 11.91 -15.68 -4.87
CA ALA A 40 12.65 -16.79 -4.28
C ALA A 40 11.77 -18.04 -4.12
N ALA A 41 10.53 -17.86 -3.66
CA ALA A 41 9.55 -18.94 -3.52
C ALA A 41 9.18 -19.56 -4.89
N ILE A 42 9.08 -18.75 -5.95
CA ILE A 42 8.91 -19.25 -7.32
C ILE A 42 10.05 -20.19 -7.70
N GLY A 43 11.30 -19.84 -7.38
CA GLY A 43 12.47 -20.69 -7.64
C GLY A 43 12.39 -22.04 -6.92
N VAL A 44 11.99 -22.04 -5.64
CA VAL A 44 11.83 -23.28 -4.85
C VAL A 44 10.72 -24.18 -5.41
N VAL A 45 9.54 -23.60 -5.68
CA VAL A 45 8.39 -24.37 -6.21
C VAL A 45 8.66 -24.85 -7.64
N GLY A 46 9.36 -24.05 -8.44
CA GLY A 46 9.72 -24.40 -9.81
C GLY A 46 10.76 -25.52 -9.88
N ALA A 47 11.77 -25.50 -9.01
CA ALA A 47 12.82 -26.51 -8.99
C ALA A 47 12.31 -27.90 -8.55
N ASP A 48 11.36 -27.94 -7.62
CA ASP A 48 10.85 -29.16 -7.01
C ASP A 48 9.34 -29.36 -7.28
N SER A 49 8.88 -29.03 -8.49
CA SER A 49 7.44 -28.95 -8.81
C SER A 49 6.65 -30.25 -8.57
N ASP A 50 7.31 -31.39 -8.69
CA ASP A 50 6.80 -32.74 -8.43
C ASP A 50 6.52 -33.02 -6.94
N LYS A 51 7.11 -32.25 -6.03
CA LYS A 51 6.89 -32.37 -4.58
C LYS A 51 5.68 -31.57 -4.08
N PHE A 52 5.04 -30.77 -4.93
CA PHE A 52 3.90 -29.93 -4.57
C PHE A 52 2.61 -30.48 -5.16
N ARG A 53 1.49 -30.33 -4.44
CA ARG A 53 0.19 -30.77 -4.93
C ARG A 53 -0.27 -29.93 -6.13
N TRP A 54 -0.06 -28.62 -6.05
CA TRP A 54 -0.55 -27.64 -7.03
C TRP A 54 0.56 -26.64 -7.42
N PRO A 55 1.63 -27.10 -8.08
CA PRO A 55 2.76 -26.24 -8.44
C PRO A 55 2.34 -25.12 -9.38
N GLY A 56 1.53 -25.41 -10.41
CA GLY A 56 1.08 -24.41 -11.40
C GLY A 56 0.33 -23.23 -10.77
N PRO A 57 -0.78 -23.45 -10.04
CA PRO A 57 -1.50 -22.38 -9.35
C PRO A 57 -0.64 -21.61 -8.35
N SER A 58 0.25 -22.31 -7.61
CA SER A 58 1.17 -21.68 -6.65
C SER A 58 2.12 -20.72 -7.35
N LEU A 59 2.76 -21.14 -8.45
CA LEU A 59 3.67 -20.31 -9.25
C LEU A 59 2.96 -19.09 -9.83
N LEU A 60 1.73 -19.25 -10.32
CA LEU A 60 0.93 -18.14 -10.83
C LEU A 60 0.63 -17.12 -9.72
N CYS A 61 0.15 -17.57 -8.56
CA CYS A 61 -0.10 -16.69 -7.42
C CYS A 61 1.17 -15.94 -6.98
N LEU A 62 2.29 -16.64 -6.81
CA LEU A 62 3.55 -16.01 -6.40
C LEU A 62 4.05 -14.99 -7.44
N THR A 63 3.87 -15.26 -8.73
CA THR A 63 4.24 -14.35 -9.82
C THR A 63 3.37 -13.09 -9.82
N VAL A 64 2.05 -13.26 -9.69
CA VAL A 64 1.10 -12.14 -9.61
C VAL A 64 1.38 -11.30 -8.36
N SER A 65 1.67 -11.94 -7.24
CA SER A 65 2.11 -11.28 -6.00
C SER A 65 3.35 -10.42 -6.22
N ALA A 66 4.42 -10.98 -6.82
CA ALA A 66 5.64 -10.25 -7.13
C ALA A 66 5.36 -9.02 -8.03
N LEU A 67 4.54 -9.20 -9.07
CA LEU A 67 4.17 -8.12 -9.98
C LEU A 67 3.40 -6.99 -9.27
N LEU A 68 2.47 -7.34 -8.37
CA LEU A 68 1.70 -6.38 -7.59
C LEU A 68 2.60 -5.60 -6.63
N PHE A 69 3.57 -6.26 -5.99
CA PHE A 69 4.54 -5.56 -5.14
C PHE A 69 5.45 -4.62 -5.95
N VAL A 70 5.96 -5.04 -7.12
CA VAL A 70 6.72 -4.14 -8.00
C VAL A 70 5.87 -2.95 -8.44
N THR A 71 4.60 -3.20 -8.78
CA THR A 71 3.66 -2.14 -9.16
C THR A 71 3.39 -1.17 -8.00
N CYS A 72 3.33 -1.67 -6.77
CA CYS A 72 3.26 -0.84 -5.56
C CYS A 72 4.47 0.10 -5.45
N VAL A 73 5.69 -0.38 -5.71
CA VAL A 73 6.90 0.46 -5.74
C VAL A 73 6.78 1.57 -6.77
N GLN A 74 6.35 1.22 -8.00
CA GLN A 74 6.18 2.20 -9.08
C GLN A 74 5.16 3.28 -8.72
N PHE A 75 4.02 2.90 -8.13
CA PHE A 75 3.02 3.85 -7.65
C PHE A 75 3.50 4.67 -6.46
N GLY A 76 4.29 4.09 -5.56
CA GLY A 76 4.93 4.80 -4.45
C GLY A 76 5.88 5.89 -4.94
N PHE A 77 6.72 5.59 -5.93
CA PHE A 77 7.57 6.58 -6.58
C PHE A 77 6.76 7.73 -7.19
N HIS A 78 5.67 7.41 -7.90
CA HIS A 78 4.76 8.41 -8.46
C HIS A 78 4.01 9.20 -7.39
N ALA A 79 3.73 8.62 -6.22
CA ALA A 79 3.15 9.37 -5.11
C ALA A 79 4.20 10.34 -4.55
N ARG A 80 5.40 9.84 -4.22
CA ARG A 80 6.44 10.60 -3.51
C ARG A 80 6.88 11.86 -4.25
N ARG A 81 6.94 11.83 -5.58
CA ARG A 81 7.32 13.00 -6.40
C ARG A 81 6.38 14.20 -6.24
N HIS A 82 5.12 13.99 -5.83
CA HIS A 82 4.15 15.08 -5.65
C HIS A 82 3.98 15.49 -4.17
N LEU A 83 4.66 14.81 -3.24
CA LEU A 83 4.60 15.16 -1.82
C LEU A 83 5.81 15.98 -1.41
N TYR A 84 5.58 17.27 -1.18
CA TYR A 84 6.57 18.22 -0.69
C TYR A 84 5.95 19.17 0.35
N SER A 85 6.79 19.64 1.25
CA SER A 85 6.48 20.51 2.37
C SER A 85 6.91 21.95 2.11
N TYR A 86 6.50 22.88 2.98
CA TYR A 86 7.01 24.24 2.93
C TYR A 86 8.53 24.32 3.14
N ALA A 87 9.12 23.40 3.91
CA ALA A 87 10.56 23.33 4.11
C ALA A 87 11.31 23.01 2.79
N ASP A 88 10.71 22.16 1.95
CA ASP A 88 11.25 21.88 0.61
C ASP A 88 11.17 23.13 -0.29
N LEU A 89 10.09 23.91 -0.19
CA LEU A 89 9.97 25.18 -0.92
C LEU A 89 11.04 26.19 -0.49
N THR A 90 11.26 26.37 0.82
CA THR A 90 12.30 27.28 1.32
C THR A 90 13.73 26.86 0.97
N ALA A 91 13.92 25.59 0.58
CA ALA A 91 15.20 25.10 0.09
C ALA A 91 15.43 25.43 -1.41
N TRP A 92 14.36 25.67 -2.18
CA TRP A 92 14.43 25.92 -3.62
C TRP A 92 14.22 27.37 -4.02
N TRP A 93 13.50 28.15 -3.21
CA TRP A 93 13.22 29.57 -3.46
C TRP A 93 13.78 30.46 -2.34
N THR A 94 14.14 31.69 -2.70
CA THR A 94 14.58 32.67 -1.69
C THR A 94 13.41 33.19 -0.85
N GLU A 95 13.70 33.70 0.34
CA GLU A 95 12.67 34.27 1.22
C GLU A 95 11.96 35.47 0.56
N GLU A 96 12.66 36.24 -0.27
CA GLU A 96 12.10 37.37 -1.02
C GLU A 96 11.09 36.90 -2.07
N GLU A 97 11.40 35.84 -2.81
CA GLU A 97 10.47 35.24 -3.79
C GLU A 97 9.26 34.57 -3.11
N LEU A 98 9.45 34.04 -1.90
CA LEU A 98 8.37 33.47 -1.09
C LEU A 98 7.54 34.54 -0.36
N ALA A 99 8.06 35.76 -0.21
CA ALA A 99 7.37 36.91 0.38
C ALA A 99 6.38 37.56 -0.59
N ASP A 100 6.57 37.39 -1.89
CA ASP A 100 5.60 37.77 -2.93
C ASP A 100 4.27 37.01 -2.76
N ASP A 101 3.20 37.77 -2.49
CA ASP A 101 1.86 37.24 -2.24
C ASP A 101 1.27 36.53 -3.47
N ASP A 102 1.56 36.99 -4.68
CA ASP A 102 1.04 36.39 -5.90
C ASP A 102 1.72 35.04 -6.18
N ARG A 103 3.05 35.00 -6.04
CA ARG A 103 3.81 33.74 -6.11
C ARG A 103 3.40 32.76 -5.04
N ARG A 104 3.20 33.21 -3.80
CA ARG A 104 2.74 32.35 -2.70
C ARG A 104 1.35 31.78 -2.96
N ARG A 105 0.44 32.54 -3.60
CA ARG A 105 -0.88 32.03 -4.02
C ARG A 105 -0.75 30.96 -5.09
N LEU A 106 0.11 31.15 -6.09
CA LEU A 106 0.37 30.18 -7.15
C LEU A 106 0.94 28.87 -6.59
N LEU A 107 1.99 28.96 -5.75
CA LEU A 107 2.61 27.79 -5.13
C LEU A 107 1.65 27.00 -4.24
N ARG A 108 0.72 27.68 -3.55
CA ARG A 108 -0.35 27.01 -2.78
C ARG A 108 -1.34 26.28 -3.68
N ALA A 109 -1.75 26.90 -4.80
CA ALA A 109 -2.65 26.27 -5.76
C ALA A 109 -2.00 25.02 -6.38
N GLU A 110 -0.71 25.11 -6.73
CA GLU A 110 0.09 24.00 -7.23
C GLU A 110 0.26 22.90 -6.18
N GLN A 111 0.58 23.25 -4.93
CA GLN A 111 0.64 22.27 -3.84
C GLN A 111 -0.68 21.54 -3.65
N HIS A 112 -1.82 22.23 -3.73
CA HIS A 112 -3.12 21.58 -3.62
C HIS A 112 -3.34 20.54 -4.73
N HIS A 113 -2.99 20.89 -5.96
CA HIS A 113 -3.07 19.96 -7.09
C HIS A 113 -2.14 18.75 -6.92
N ASN A 114 -0.88 18.99 -6.56
CA ASN A 114 0.10 17.94 -6.32
C ASN A 114 -0.28 17.03 -5.15
N PHE A 115 -0.86 17.59 -4.08
CA PHE A 115 -1.35 16.81 -2.96
C PHE A 115 -2.50 15.87 -3.37
N ASP A 116 -3.40 16.31 -4.24
CA ASP A 116 -4.47 15.45 -4.76
C ASP A 116 -3.93 14.34 -5.68
N LEU A 117 -2.88 14.63 -6.47
CA LEU A 117 -2.18 13.60 -7.25
C LEU A 117 -1.49 12.58 -6.34
N TRP A 118 -0.80 13.05 -5.30
CA TRP A 118 -0.22 12.18 -4.28
C TRP A 118 -1.28 11.26 -3.66
N ASP A 119 -2.45 11.81 -3.30
CA ASP A 119 -3.55 11.04 -2.68
C ASP A 119 -4.07 9.91 -3.58
N ARG A 120 -4.11 10.15 -4.90
CA ARG A 120 -4.50 9.14 -5.90
C ARG A 120 -3.45 8.05 -6.03
N TRP A 121 -2.19 8.43 -6.26
CA TRP A 121 -1.10 7.47 -6.45
C TRP A 121 -0.85 6.62 -5.21
N ARG A 122 -0.91 7.20 -4.00
CA ARG A 122 -0.82 6.41 -2.76
C ARG A 122 -1.98 5.41 -2.63
N GLY A 123 -3.17 5.76 -3.12
CA GLY A 123 -4.34 4.89 -3.09
C GLY A 123 -4.14 3.68 -3.99
N LEU A 124 -3.60 3.90 -5.19
CA LEU A 124 -3.22 2.82 -6.10
C LEU A 124 -2.09 1.96 -5.53
N ALA A 125 -1.07 2.56 -4.92
CA ALA A 125 0.00 1.84 -4.24
C ALA A 125 -0.54 0.94 -3.13
N TYR A 126 -1.46 1.45 -2.31
CA TYR A 126 -2.10 0.68 -1.24
C TYR A 126 -2.90 -0.52 -1.78
N VAL A 127 -3.67 -0.33 -2.86
CA VAL A 127 -4.42 -1.43 -3.48
C VAL A 127 -3.47 -2.50 -4.04
N ALA A 128 -2.39 -2.08 -4.70
CA ALA A 128 -1.38 -2.99 -5.21
C ALA A 128 -0.68 -3.77 -4.08
N TYR A 129 -0.29 -3.10 -3.00
CA TYR A 129 0.33 -3.73 -1.83
C TYR A 129 -0.59 -4.75 -1.16
N SER A 130 -1.81 -4.34 -0.84
CA SER A 130 -2.79 -5.19 -0.16
C SER A 130 -3.19 -6.38 -1.04
N GLY A 131 -3.41 -6.14 -2.33
CA GLY A 131 -3.65 -7.20 -3.31
C GLY A 131 -2.47 -8.17 -3.40
N GLY A 132 -1.25 -7.65 -3.42
CA GLY A 132 -0.02 -8.45 -3.39
C GLY A 132 0.03 -9.36 -2.17
N LEU A 133 -0.24 -8.84 -0.97
CA LEU A 133 -0.28 -9.64 0.27
C LEU A 133 -1.34 -10.74 0.24
N VAL A 134 -2.56 -10.44 -0.22
CA VAL A 134 -3.64 -11.44 -0.31
C VAL A 134 -3.24 -12.57 -1.26
N VAL A 135 -2.72 -12.23 -2.44
CA VAL A 135 -2.29 -13.21 -3.44
C VAL A 135 -1.06 -13.98 -2.96
N LEU A 136 -0.14 -13.34 -2.24
CA LEU A 136 1.02 -13.98 -1.62
C LEU A 136 0.58 -15.07 -0.63
N TRP A 137 -0.27 -14.72 0.33
CA TRP A 137 -0.76 -15.67 1.33
C TRP A 137 -1.56 -16.81 0.70
N THR A 138 -2.30 -16.52 -0.37
CA THR A 138 -2.97 -17.56 -1.17
C THR A 138 -1.95 -18.50 -1.81
N GLY A 139 -0.90 -17.97 -2.45
CA GLY A 139 0.18 -18.78 -3.01
C GLY A 139 0.88 -19.64 -1.95
N VAL A 140 1.19 -19.07 -0.79
CA VAL A 140 1.79 -19.79 0.35
C VAL A 140 0.86 -20.91 0.84
N ALA A 141 -0.44 -20.66 0.96
CA ALA A 141 -1.40 -21.69 1.34
C ALA A 141 -1.40 -22.87 0.35
N LEU A 142 -1.39 -22.59 -0.96
CA LEU A 142 -1.35 -23.62 -2.01
C LEU A 142 -0.06 -24.46 -1.96
N VAL A 143 1.09 -23.84 -1.69
CA VAL A 143 2.39 -24.51 -1.52
C VAL A 143 2.38 -25.47 -0.33
N LEU A 144 1.67 -25.10 0.75
CA LEU A 144 1.63 -25.89 1.99
C LEU A 144 0.67 -27.08 1.92
N VAL A 145 -0.18 -27.19 0.89
CA VAL A 145 -1.10 -28.32 0.75
C VAL A 145 -0.30 -29.60 0.50
N PRO A 146 -0.50 -30.65 1.33
CA PRO A 146 0.27 -31.89 1.19
C PRO A 146 -0.05 -32.60 -0.14
N PRO A 147 0.99 -33.04 -0.90
CA PRO A 147 0.85 -33.68 -2.21
C PRO A 147 0.24 -35.09 -2.15
N GLY A 148 0.34 -35.79 -1.02
CA GLY A 148 -0.18 -37.15 -0.84
C GLY A 148 -0.25 -37.57 0.64
N PRO A 149 -0.72 -38.81 0.92
CA PRO A 149 -0.79 -39.36 2.28
C PRO A 149 0.63 -39.64 2.79
N GLY A 150 1.28 -38.62 3.34
CA GLY A 150 2.53 -38.74 4.08
C GLY A 150 2.29 -39.28 5.50
N THR A 151 3.31 -39.21 6.35
CA THR A 151 3.12 -39.49 7.78
C THR A 151 2.03 -38.58 8.36
N ALA A 152 1.15 -39.15 9.18
CA ALA A 152 -0.03 -38.45 9.69
C ALA A 152 0.34 -37.12 10.40
N SER A 153 1.48 -37.08 11.09
CA SER A 153 2.00 -35.89 11.76
C SER A 153 2.47 -34.80 10.79
N GLY A 154 3.25 -35.15 9.75
CA GLY A 154 3.74 -34.19 8.77
C GLY A 154 2.62 -33.59 7.92
N ALA A 155 1.61 -34.39 7.57
CA ALA A 155 0.42 -33.92 6.87
C ALA A 155 -0.42 -32.97 7.74
N ALA A 156 -0.57 -33.27 9.04
CA ALA A 156 -1.32 -32.44 9.97
C ALA A 156 -0.71 -31.03 10.13
N PHE A 157 0.61 -30.92 10.30
CA PHE A 157 1.28 -29.62 10.40
C PHE A 157 1.18 -28.80 9.11
N ARG A 158 1.25 -29.46 7.94
CA ARG A 158 1.06 -28.81 6.64
C ARG A 158 -0.35 -28.25 6.47
N TRP A 159 -1.37 -29.00 6.88
CA TRP A 159 -2.75 -28.51 6.90
C TRP A 159 -2.96 -27.35 7.89
N ALA A 160 -2.36 -27.43 9.08
CA ALA A 160 -2.40 -26.34 10.04
C ALA A 160 -1.75 -25.06 9.46
N ALA A 161 -0.57 -25.19 8.85
CA ALA A 161 0.11 -24.07 8.22
C ALA A 161 -0.70 -23.48 7.03
N CYS A 162 -1.29 -24.34 6.21
CA CYS A 162 -2.21 -23.92 5.13
C CYS A 162 -3.41 -23.15 5.68
N ALA A 163 -4.02 -23.61 6.78
CA ALA A 163 -5.14 -22.94 7.42
C ALA A 163 -4.73 -21.57 7.96
N VAL A 164 -3.57 -21.46 8.60
CA VAL A 164 -3.03 -20.17 9.08
C VAL A 164 -2.79 -19.20 7.92
N ALA A 165 -2.19 -19.66 6.82
CA ALA A 165 -1.97 -18.84 5.63
C ALA A 165 -3.30 -18.38 4.99
N ALA A 166 -4.30 -19.25 4.93
CA ALA A 166 -5.63 -18.90 4.44
C ALA A 166 -6.33 -17.87 5.35
N CYS A 167 -6.23 -18.03 6.67
CA CYS A 167 -6.73 -17.06 7.64
C CYS A 167 -6.03 -15.69 7.49
N ALA A 168 -4.72 -15.68 7.25
CA ALA A 168 -3.98 -14.44 6.97
C ALA A 168 -4.50 -13.76 5.70
N ALA A 169 -4.69 -14.50 4.61
CA ALA A 169 -5.26 -13.96 3.37
C ALA A 169 -6.64 -13.33 3.59
N VAL A 170 -7.53 -14.01 4.33
CA VAL A 170 -8.87 -13.48 4.67
C VAL A 170 -8.76 -12.25 5.56
N GLY A 171 -7.87 -12.27 6.56
CA GLY A 171 -7.60 -11.13 7.42
C GLY A 171 -7.18 -9.89 6.64
N GLU A 172 -6.28 -10.05 5.67
CA GLU A 172 -5.83 -8.97 4.79
C GLU A 172 -6.97 -8.41 3.91
N VAL A 173 -7.85 -9.27 3.39
CA VAL A 173 -9.04 -8.82 2.64
C VAL A 173 -9.97 -8.00 3.52
N VAL A 174 -10.26 -8.48 4.74
CA VAL A 174 -11.15 -7.79 5.68
C VAL A 174 -10.54 -6.44 6.06
N TRP A 175 -9.26 -6.41 6.41
CA TRP A 175 -8.57 -5.19 6.80
C TRP A 175 -8.53 -4.15 5.67
N SER A 176 -8.11 -4.58 4.48
CA SER A 176 -7.94 -3.70 3.32
C SER A 176 -9.27 -3.13 2.79
N THR A 177 -10.37 -3.86 2.94
CA THR A 177 -11.70 -3.40 2.53
C THR A 177 -12.42 -2.60 3.61
N TYR A 178 -12.13 -2.84 4.89
CA TYR A 178 -12.78 -2.15 6.01
C TYR A 178 -12.51 -0.65 6.02
N GLU A 179 -11.25 -0.23 5.83
CA GLU A 179 -10.88 1.19 5.94
C GLU A 179 -11.51 2.07 4.83
N PRO A 180 -11.50 1.68 3.54
CA PRO A 180 -12.24 2.38 2.50
C PRO A 180 -13.75 2.41 2.73
N LEU A 181 -14.33 1.30 3.21
CA LEU A 181 -15.77 1.20 3.45
C LEU A 181 -16.19 2.13 4.59
N ARG A 182 -15.44 2.13 5.69
CA ARG A 182 -15.67 3.02 6.84
C ARG A 182 -15.61 4.49 6.41
N ARG A 183 -14.58 4.91 5.67
CA ARG A 183 -14.48 6.29 5.17
C ARG A 183 -15.67 6.68 4.26
N ARG A 184 -16.15 5.76 3.42
CA ARG A 184 -17.35 5.98 2.59
C ARG A 184 -18.62 6.12 3.43
N LEU A 185 -18.77 5.29 4.47
CA LEU A 185 -19.92 5.34 5.37
C LEU A 185 -19.93 6.63 6.20
N ASP A 186 -18.78 7.04 6.75
CA ASP A 186 -18.64 8.27 7.53
C ASP A 186 -18.93 9.51 6.66
N ARG A 187 -18.44 9.53 5.42
CA ARG A 187 -18.74 10.60 4.45
C ARG A 187 -20.24 10.67 4.13
N ARG A 188 -20.92 9.52 3.99
CA ARG A 188 -22.38 9.47 3.78
C ARG A 188 -23.17 9.93 5.01
N ARG A 189 -22.68 9.66 6.22
CA ARG A 189 -23.31 10.14 7.47
C ARG A 189 -23.19 11.65 7.61
N LEU A 190 -22.04 12.24 7.30
CA LEU A 190 -21.84 13.69 7.33
C LEU A 190 -22.75 14.43 6.32
N LEU A 191 -22.92 13.88 5.12
CA LEU A 191 -23.82 14.46 4.10
C LEU A 191 -25.31 14.32 4.45
N ARG A 192 -25.67 13.37 5.32
CA ARG A 192 -27.05 13.20 5.82
C ARG A 192 -27.34 13.98 7.11
N GLY A 193 -26.29 14.41 7.82
CA GLY A 193 -26.39 15.14 9.10
C GLY A 193 -26.30 16.66 8.97
N ASN A 194 -26.26 17.20 7.75
CA ASN A 194 -26.27 18.64 7.49
C ASN A 194 -27.68 19.03 6.99
N PRO A 195 -28.58 19.56 7.85
CA PRO A 195 -29.85 20.14 7.41
C PRO A 195 -29.65 21.42 6.61
#